data_AF-A0A0J8U811-F1
#
_entry.id   AF-A0A0J8U811-F1
#
_cell.length_a   1.000
_cell.length_b   1.000
_cell.length_c   1.000
_cell.angle_alpha   90.00
_cell.angle_beta   90.00
_cell.angle_gamma   90.00
#
_symmetry.space_group_name_H-M   'P 1'
#
loop_
_entity.id
_entity.type
_entity.pdbx_description
1 polymer ?
#
loop_
_entity_poly.entity_id
_entity_poly.type
_entity_poly.pdbx_seq_one_letter_code
_entity_poly.pdbx_strand_id
1 'polypeptide(L)' 'MSLTITTTVTRGDAVLETRTVTYTDVTTPEAAYQRMKEQHDDTRDSYSPGNAWGLHVVSEIIAFDEWPDSVATRRVWDNP' A
#
# COMPACT_ATOMS: atom_id res chain seq x y z
N MET A 1 13.51 12.47 -6.53
CA MET A 1 12.57 11.59 -7.28
C MET A 1 11.36 11.41 -6.40
N SER A 2 10.15 11.31 -6.94
CA SER A 2 8.97 11.09 -6.11
C SER A 2 8.33 9.73 -6.40
N LEU A 3 8.02 9.01 -5.32
CA LEU A 3 7.23 7.78 -5.32
C LEU A 3 5.98 8.05 -4.50
N THR A 4 4.80 7.80 -5.06
CA THR A 4 3.55 7.90 -4.32
C THR A 4 2.88 6.53 -4.24
N ILE A 5 2.57 6.11 -3.01
CA ILE A 5 1.88 4.87 -2.71
C ILE A 5 0.55 5.20 -2.03
N THR A 6 -0.52 4.57 -2.50
CA THR A 6 -1.84 4.62 -1.86
C THR A 6 -2.16 3.27 -1.26
N THR A 7 -2.54 3.26 0.01
CA THR A 7 -3.06 2.09 0.71
C THR A 7 -4.54 2.30 1.02
N THR A 8 -5.37 1.36 0.60
CA THR A 8 -6.81 1.36 0.83
C THR A 8 -7.18 0.15 1.68
N VAL A 9 -7.96 0.38 2.73
CA VAL A 9 -8.50 -0.66 3.59
C VAL A 9 -10.01 -0.70 3.40
N THR A 10 -10.54 -1.88 3.11
CA THR A 10 -11.96 -2.11 2.87
C THR A 10 -12.47 -3.25 3.75
N ARG A 11 -13.78 -3.27 3.99
CA ARG A 11 -14.51 -4.37 4.63
C ARG A 11 -15.82 -4.58 3.89
N GLY A 12 -15.92 -5.68 3.13
CA GLY A 12 -16.98 -5.82 2.13
C GLY A 12 -16.92 -4.67 1.12
N ASP A 13 -18.05 -4.00 0.88
CA ASP A 13 -18.13 -2.86 -0.06
C ASP A 13 -17.75 -1.51 0.58
N ALA A 14 -17.44 -1.48 1.89
CA ALA A 14 -17.13 -0.25 2.61
C ALA A 14 -15.63 0.04 2.61
N VAL A 15 -15.24 1.24 2.19
CA VAL A 15 -13.89 1.78 2.41
C VAL A 15 -13.80 2.28 3.85
N LEU A 16 -12.91 1.68 4.63
CA LEU A 16 -12.63 2.08 6.01
C LEU A 16 -11.58 3.19 6.06
N GLU A 17 -10.54 3.07 5.25
CA GLU A 17 -9.41 3.98 5.26
C GLU A 17 -8.78 4.07 3.87
N THR A 18 -8.30 5.26 3.51
CA THR A 18 -7.41 5.46 2.36
C THR A 18 -6.29 6.38 2.78
N ARG A 19 -5.05 5.93 2.63
CA ARG A 19 -3.85 6.65 3.00
C ARG A 19 -2.94 6.77 1.80
N THR A 20 -2.51 7.99 1.49
CA THR A 20 -1.55 8.27 0.43
C THR A 20 -0.27 8.82 1.04
N VAL A 21 0.87 8.22 0.71
CA VAL A 21 2.19 8.63 1.19
C VAL A 21 3.08 8.89 -0.02
N THR A 22 3.82 10.00 0.03
CA THR A 22 4.82 10.33 -0.99
C THR A 22 6.21 10.26 -0.37
N TYR A 23 7.09 9.49 -0.98
CA TYR A 23 8.49 9.33 -0.62
C TYR A 23 9.35 10.09 -1.63
N THR A 24 10.39 10.77 -1.14
CA THR A 24 11.28 11.59 -1.98
C THR A 24 12.71 11.04 -2.06
N ASP A 25 12.98 9.96 -1.33
CA ASP A 25 14.29 9.33 -1.12
C ASP A 25 14.40 7.94 -1.79
N VAL A 26 13.44 7.59 -2.64
CA VAL A 26 13.43 6.30 -3.35
C VAL A 26 14.07 6.45 -4.72
N THR A 27 15.14 5.68 -4.92
CA THR A 27 16.01 5.79 -6.10
C THR A 27 16.13 4.51 -6.92
N THR A 28 15.39 3.45 -6.58
CA THR A 28 15.31 2.23 -7.40
C THR A 28 13.92 1.60 -7.33
N PRO A 29 13.52 0.78 -8.32
CA PRO A 29 12.29 0.00 -8.29
C PRO A 29 12.22 -0.96 -7.09
N GLU A 30 13.34 -1.60 -6.72
CA GLU A 30 13.36 -2.48 -5.55
C GLU A 30 13.11 -1.71 -4.26
N ALA A 31 13.69 -0.51 -4.13
CA ALA A 31 13.43 0.37 -2.99
C ALA A 31 11.97 0.83 -2.95
N ALA A 32 11.36 1.11 -4.11
CA ALA A 32 9.93 1.44 -4.19
C ALA A 32 9.04 0.28 -3.73
N TYR A 33 9.37 -0.94 -4.16
CA TYR A 33 8.68 -2.14 -3.72
C TYR A 33 8.85 -2.40 -2.22
N GLN A 34 10.05 -2.16 -1.67
CA GLN A 34 10.30 -2.23 -0.23
C GLN A 34 9.42 -1.24 0.53
N ARG A 35 9.35 0.03 0.12
CA ARG A 35 8.48 1.04 0.76
C ARG A 35 7.01 0.66 0.70
N MET A 36 6.53 0.18 -0.45
CA MET A 36 5.15 -0.28 -0.59
C MET A 36 4.86 -1.46 0.35
N LYS A 37 5.80 -2.41 0.46
CA LYS A 37 5.69 -3.54 1.37
C LYS A 37 5.66 -3.10 2.83
N GLU A 38 6.57 -2.22 3.25
CA GLU A 38 6.60 -1.67 4.61
C GLU A 38 5.28 -0.99 4.95
N GLN A 39 4.80 -0.07 4.09
CA GLN A 39 3.52 0.61 4.29
C GLN A 39 2.33 -0.36 4.36
N HIS A 40 2.35 -1.42 3.55
CA HIS A 40 1.32 -2.45 3.54
C HIS A 40 1.32 -3.28 4.83
N ASP A 41 2.50 -3.76 5.23
CA ASP A 41 2.68 -4.59 6.43
C ASP A 41 2.35 -3.76 7.69
N ASP A 42 2.79 -2.49 7.77
CA ASP A 42 2.45 -1.57 8.86
C ASP A 42 0.93 -1.34 8.96
N THR A 43 0.27 -1.12 7.82
CA THR A 43 -1.19 -0.93 7.79
C THR A 43 -1.89 -2.19 8.26
N ARG A 44 -1.51 -3.36 7.73
CA ARG A 44 -2.04 -4.65 8.17
C ARG A 44 -1.85 -4.85 9.69
N ASP A 45 -0.66 -4.62 10.21
CA ASP A 45 -0.31 -4.86 11.60
C ASP A 45 -1.00 -3.89 12.57
N SER A 46 -1.40 -2.71 12.08
CA SER A 46 -2.25 -1.78 12.85
C SER A 46 -3.64 -2.36 13.18
N TYR A 47 -4.13 -3.31 12.40
CA TYR A 47 -5.39 -4.02 12.68
C TYR A 47 -5.12 -5.26 13.54
N SER A 48 -5.56 -5.22 14.79
CA SER A 48 -5.42 -6.35 15.73
C SER A 48 -6.17 -7.60 15.24
N PRO A 49 -5.74 -8.83 15.61
CA PRO A 49 -6.36 -10.08 15.17
C PRO A 49 -7.88 -10.16 15.43
N GLY A 50 -8.39 -9.47 16.45
CA GLY A 50 -9.81 -9.43 16.79
C GLY A 50 -10.67 -8.49 15.94
N ASN A 51 -10.08 -7.54 15.20
CA ASN A 51 -10.78 -6.60 14.31
C ASN A 51 -10.32 -6.72 12.85
N ALA A 52 -9.54 -7.75 12.53
CA ALA A 52 -9.05 -7.96 11.17
C ALA A 52 -10.08 -8.69 10.28
N TRP A 53 -11.11 -9.31 10.85
CA TRP A 53 -12.04 -10.18 10.11
C TRP A 53 -12.73 -9.45 8.96
N GLY A 54 -12.75 -10.08 7.78
CA GLY A 54 -13.33 -9.51 6.55
C GLY A 54 -12.63 -8.24 6.03
N LEU A 55 -11.40 -7.95 6.46
CA LEU A 55 -10.62 -6.84 5.93
C LEU A 55 -9.90 -7.21 4.64
N HIS A 56 -9.86 -6.23 3.73
CA HIS A 56 -9.08 -6.28 2.50
C HIS A 56 -8.22 -5.02 2.41
N VAL A 57 -6.90 -5.20 2.40
CA VAL A 57 -5.91 -4.11 2.33
C VAL A 57 -5.20 -4.17 0.99
N VAL A 58 -5.19 -3.07 0.26
CA VAL A 58 -4.50 -2.92 -1.03
C VAL A 58 -3.54 -1.76 -0.93
N SER A 59 -2.25 -2.00 -1.15
CA SER A 59 -1.24 -0.95 -1.35
C SER A 59 -0.81 -0.93 -2.80
N GLU A 60 -0.80 0.23 -3.43
CA GLU A 60 -0.50 0.40 -4.85
C GLU A 60 0.42 1.61 -5.09
N ILE A 61 1.40 1.43 -5.99
CA ILE A 61 2.20 2.54 -6.52
C ILE A 61 1.37 3.29 -7.55
N ILE A 62 0.99 4.53 -7.24
CA ILE A 62 0.17 5.37 -8.13
C ILE A 62 0.97 6.40 -8.93
N ALA A 63 2.19 6.70 -8.49
CA ALA A 63 3.12 7.56 -9.23
C ALA A 63 4.56 7.17 -8.92
N PHE A 64 5.41 7.10 -9.95
CA PHE A 64 6.85 6.99 -9.79
C PHE A 64 7.56 7.60 -11.00
N ASP A 65 8.07 8.83 -10.84
CA ASP A 65 8.50 9.68 -11.97
C ASP A 65 9.56 9.03 -12.87
N GLU A 66 10.51 8.31 -12.27
CA GLU A 66 11.64 7.72 -13.00
C GLU A 66 11.37 6.30 -13.51
N TRP A 67 10.35 5.61 -12.98
CA TRP A 67 10.00 4.24 -13.38
C TRP A 67 8.48 4.11 -13.54
N PRO A 68 7.90 4.69 -14.61
CA PRO A 68 6.47 4.63 -14.85
C PRO A 68 5.95 3.20 -15.00
N ASP A 69 6.78 2.26 -15.46
CA ASP A 69 6.43 0.83 -15.57
C ASP A 69 6.15 0.16 -14.22
N SER A 70 6.60 0.76 -13.11
CA SER A 70 6.33 0.28 -11.76
C SER A 70 4.98 0.77 -11.21
N VAL A 71 4.33 1.75 -11.87
CA VAL A 71 2.98 2.20 -11.52
C VAL A 71 1.99 1.06 -11.71
N ALA A 72 0.96 1.01 -10.87
CA ALA A 72 0.00 -0.09 -10.74
C ALA A 72 0.58 -1.40 -10.16
N THR A 73 1.84 -1.40 -9.70
CA THR A 73 2.34 -2.46 -8.83
C THR A 73 1.56 -2.43 -7.52
N ARG A 74 0.98 -3.58 -7.17
CA ARG A 74 0.09 -3.71 -6.01
C ARG A 74 0.45 -4.86 -5.09
N ARG A 75 0.13 -4.68 -3.82
CA ARG A 75 0.19 -5.70 -2.77
C ARG A 75 -1.14 -5.79 -2.07
N VAL A 76 -1.62 -7.02 -1.90
CA VAL A 76 -2.96 -7.30 -1.39
C VAL A 76 -2.85 -8.22 -0.19
N TRP A 77 -3.62 -7.93 0.85
CA TRP A 77 -3.87 -8.82 1.97
C TRP A 77 -5.37 -8.95 2.17
N ASP A 78 -5.83 -10.18 2.10
CA ASP A 78 -7.21 -10.59 2.35
C ASP A 78 -7.25 -11.34 3.67
N ASN A 79 -8.09 -10.88 4.59
CA ASN A 79 -8.39 -11.61 5.80
C ASN A 79 -9.82 -12.17 5.72
N PRO A 80 -9.99 -13.50 5.82
CA PRO A 80 -11.30 -14.14 5.73
C PRO A 80 -12.22 -13.77 6.89
#